data_AF-A0A7Z9HVZ9-F1
#
_entry.id   AF-A0A7Z9HVZ9-F1
#
_cell.length_a   1.000
_cell.length_b   1.000
_cell.length_c   1.000
_cell.angle_alpha   90.00
_cell.angle_beta   90.00
_cell.angle_gamma   90.00
#
_symmetry.space_group_name_H-M   'P 1'
#
loop_
_entity.id
_entity.type
_entity.pdbx_description
1 polymer ?
#
loop_
_entity_poly.entity_id
_entity_poly.type
_entity_poly.pdbx_seq_one_letter_code
_entity_poly.pdbx_strand_id
1 'polypeptide(L)'
;MPQIAASVAVMYSIFALVDFMTMPDTIRTQTTLIALFTTLIFATFALSRRSNPVTPERVHQVLIVAYIVLQADGLAFTVLSGDIMMSFGVAIMIIGVGCFFATIPWALATIGLLIASTWVVVGYAEIEYSKIQYGLVLLASVPFSLVVFYHRRRSALYSEEFRDRERIYVAELENAYTQINTLDGLLPICASCKNVRNDDGYWSAVELYIMERTKVTITHGICPDCAQELYPEYTHDTDTS
;
A
#
# COMPACT_ATOMS: atom_id res chain seq x y z
N MET A 1 -6.63 2.59 4.86
CA MET A 1 -7.92 2.91 5.54
C MET A 1 -7.88 4.16 6.41
N PRO A 2 -6.96 4.36 7.37
CA PRO A 2 -6.98 5.58 8.21
C PRO A 2 -6.84 6.88 7.40
N GLN A 3 -6.07 6.84 6.30
CA GLN A 3 -5.95 7.96 5.36
C GLN A 3 -7.30 8.34 4.71
N ILE A 4 -8.13 7.35 4.34
CA ILE A 4 -9.43 7.61 3.71
C ILE A 4 -10.38 8.27 4.72
N ALA A 5 -10.43 7.76 5.95
CA ALA A 5 -11.24 8.36 7.01
C ALA A 5 -10.78 9.80 7.34
N ALA A 6 -9.48 10.06 7.35
CA ALA A 6 -8.95 11.41 7.53
C ALA A 6 -9.36 12.35 6.38
N SER A 7 -9.30 11.88 5.13
CA SER A 7 -9.76 12.67 3.97
C SER A 7 -11.25 13.01 4.04
N VAL A 8 -12.09 12.05 4.46
CA VAL A 8 -13.53 12.30 4.66
C VAL A 8 -13.76 13.32 5.79
N ALA A 9 -13.03 13.23 6.91
CA ALA A 9 -13.14 14.22 7.99
C ALA A 9 -12.78 15.64 7.52
N VAL A 10 -11.71 15.78 6.72
CA VAL A 10 -11.31 17.08 6.14
C VAL A 10 -12.40 17.62 5.22
N MET A 11 -12.95 16.79 4.35
CA MET A 11 -14.03 17.17 3.43
C MET A 11 -15.25 17.70 4.21
N TYR A 12 -15.68 16.99 5.25
CA TYR A 12 -16.81 17.41 6.08
C TYR A 12 -16.52 18.65 6.94
N SER A 13 -15.25 18.92 7.27
CA SER A 13 -14.86 20.18 7.91
C SER A 13 -15.08 21.37 6.96
N ILE A 14 -14.80 21.18 5.67
CA ILE A 14 -15.06 22.18 4.63
C ILE A 14 -16.56 22.38 4.46
N PHE A 15 -17.36 21.30 4.43
CA PHE A 15 -18.82 21.42 4.37
C PHE A 15 -19.41 22.16 5.56
N ALA A 16 -18.96 21.89 6.79
CA ALA A 16 -19.39 22.64 7.97
C ALA A 16 -19.13 24.15 7.82
N LEU A 17 -17.97 24.52 7.28
CA LEU A 17 -17.63 25.92 7.01
C LEU A 17 -18.52 26.54 5.94
N VAL A 18 -18.76 25.81 4.84
CA VAL A 18 -19.63 26.26 3.75
C VAL A 18 -21.05 26.46 4.25
N ASP A 19 -21.61 25.48 4.96
CA ASP A 19 -22.97 25.55 5.53
C ASP A 19 -23.10 26.75 6.48
N PHE A 20 -22.09 27.02 7.30
CA PHE A 20 -22.08 28.18 8.19
C PHE A 20 -22.12 29.51 7.41
N MET A 21 -21.49 29.58 6.24
CA MET A 21 -21.44 30.80 5.44
C MET A 21 -22.65 30.99 4.52
N THR A 22 -23.23 29.91 4.01
CA THR A 22 -24.21 29.99 2.91
C THR A 22 -25.65 29.72 3.36
N MET A 23 -25.86 29.03 4.48
CA MET A 23 -27.21 28.63 4.89
C MET A 23 -28.00 29.76 5.55
N PRO A 24 -29.34 29.81 5.34
CA PRO A 24 -30.21 30.76 6.03
C PRO A 24 -30.20 30.55 7.55
N ASP A 25 -30.39 31.63 8.31
CA ASP A 25 -30.23 31.64 9.78
C ASP A 25 -31.12 30.62 10.51
N THR A 26 -32.22 30.20 9.90
CA THR A 26 -33.18 29.22 10.46
C THR A 26 -32.61 27.81 10.59
N ILE A 27 -31.77 27.38 9.64
CA ILE A 27 -31.25 26.00 9.57
C ILE A 27 -29.72 25.92 9.72
N ARG A 28 -29.02 27.05 9.60
CA ARG A 28 -27.55 27.13 9.62
C ARG A 28 -26.92 26.40 10.80
N THR A 29 -27.44 26.62 12.01
CA THR A 29 -26.86 26.00 13.22
C THR A 29 -27.02 24.49 13.21
N GLN A 30 -28.15 23.98 12.73
CA GLN A 30 -28.44 22.55 12.67
C GLN A 30 -27.58 21.85 11.62
N THR A 31 -27.47 22.40 10.41
CA THR A 31 -26.67 21.81 9.33
C THR A 31 -25.17 21.83 9.65
N THR A 32 -24.65 22.94 10.16
CA THR A 32 -23.24 23.03 10.59
C THR A 32 -22.92 22.04 11.71
N LEU A 33 -23.81 21.86 12.71
CA LEU A 33 -23.59 20.90 13.80
C LEU A 33 -23.56 19.46 13.31
N ILE A 34 -24.43 19.10 12.35
CA ILE A 34 -24.44 17.76 11.73
C ILE A 34 -23.10 17.50 11.01
N ALA A 35 -22.65 18.43 10.17
CA ALA A 35 -21.38 18.29 9.46
C ALA A 35 -20.15 18.22 10.41
N LEU A 36 -20.16 18.98 11.51
CA LEU A 36 -19.12 18.90 12.55
C LEU A 36 -19.15 17.57 13.31
N PHE A 37 -20.34 17.04 13.58
CA PHE A 37 -20.48 15.74 14.22
C PHE A 37 -19.95 14.61 13.33
N THR A 38 -20.28 14.64 12.04
CA THR A 38 -19.74 13.69 11.04
C THR A 38 -18.22 13.80 10.93
N THR A 39 -17.68 15.04 10.90
CA THR A 39 -16.23 15.30 10.98
C THR A 39 -15.61 14.63 12.22
N LEU A 40 -16.20 14.80 13.39
CA LEU A 40 -15.68 14.24 14.65
C LEU A 40 -15.66 12.71 14.62
N ILE A 41 -16.71 12.07 14.10
CA ILE A 41 -16.77 10.61 13.95
C ILE A 41 -15.60 10.11 13.08
N PHE A 42 -15.41 10.69 11.91
CA PHE A 42 -14.36 10.23 11.00
C PHE A 42 -12.94 10.59 11.47
N ALA A 43 -12.76 11.74 12.14
CA ALA A 43 -11.49 12.14 12.73
C ALA A 43 -11.09 11.23 13.88
N THR A 44 -12.00 10.95 14.82
CA THR A 44 -11.76 10.03 15.94
C THR A 44 -11.50 8.61 15.44
N PHE A 45 -12.26 8.16 14.44
CA PHE A 45 -12.02 6.88 13.79
C PHE A 45 -10.64 6.81 13.13
N ALA A 46 -10.23 7.84 12.37
CA ALA A 46 -8.92 7.89 11.73
C ALA A 46 -7.77 7.84 12.75
N LEU A 47 -7.90 8.58 13.86
CA LEU A 47 -6.92 8.59 14.95
C LEU A 47 -6.85 7.23 15.67
N SER A 48 -8.00 6.64 16.01
CA SER A 48 -8.08 5.32 16.65
C SER A 48 -7.47 4.22 15.78
N ARG A 49 -7.66 4.29 14.45
CA ARG A 49 -7.10 3.32 13.50
C ARG A 49 -5.65 3.56 13.12
N ARG A 50 -5.04 4.65 13.57
CA ARG A 50 -3.60 4.89 13.42
C ARG A 50 -2.78 3.96 14.33
N SER A 51 -3.28 3.68 15.54
CA SER A 51 -2.64 2.75 16.48
C SER A 51 -3.12 1.30 16.31
N ASN A 52 -4.38 1.09 15.94
CA ASN A 52 -4.97 -0.25 15.76
C ASN A 52 -5.57 -0.43 14.35
N PRO A 53 -4.80 -0.94 13.38
CA PRO A 53 -5.29 -1.16 12.02
C PRO A 53 -6.44 -2.18 11.99
N VAL A 54 -7.35 -2.02 11.03
CA VAL A 54 -8.50 -2.93 10.86
C VAL A 54 -8.03 -4.22 10.19
N THR A 55 -8.43 -5.37 10.75
CA THR A 55 -8.16 -6.68 10.15
C THR A 55 -8.96 -6.88 8.85
N PRO A 56 -8.43 -7.60 7.85
CA PRO A 56 -9.09 -7.82 6.55
C PRO A 56 -10.55 -8.28 6.65
N GLU A 57 -10.84 -9.18 7.59
CA GLU A 57 -12.17 -9.75 7.83
C GLU A 57 -13.21 -8.69 8.27
N ARG A 58 -12.78 -7.67 9.03
CA ARG A 58 -13.66 -6.63 9.57
C ARG A 58 -13.72 -5.38 8.71
N VAL A 59 -12.92 -5.29 7.63
CA VAL A 59 -12.88 -4.12 6.75
C VAL A 59 -14.26 -3.81 6.18
N HIS A 60 -14.96 -4.82 5.65
CA HIS A 60 -16.30 -4.62 5.09
C HIS A 60 -17.30 -4.11 6.11
N GLN A 61 -17.28 -4.63 7.34
CA GLN A 61 -18.18 -4.19 8.42
C GLN A 61 -17.96 -2.71 8.76
N VAL A 62 -16.71 -2.31 8.91
CA VAL A 62 -16.33 -0.90 9.16
C VAL A 62 -16.81 0.01 8.02
N LEU A 63 -16.62 -0.42 6.77
CA LEU A 63 -17.03 0.35 5.59
C LEU A 63 -18.54 0.51 5.49
N ILE A 64 -19.31 -0.52 5.84
CA ILE A 64 -20.78 -0.46 5.88
C ILE A 64 -21.23 0.55 6.92
N VAL A 65 -20.65 0.53 8.12
CA VAL A 65 -21.00 1.50 9.18
C VAL A 65 -20.68 2.93 8.74
N ALA A 66 -19.49 3.16 8.17
CA ALA A 66 -19.13 4.47 7.63
C ALA A 66 -20.11 4.95 6.55
N TYR A 67 -20.51 4.05 5.65
CA TYR A 67 -21.49 4.33 4.61
C TYR A 67 -22.87 4.68 5.19
N ILE A 68 -23.35 3.96 6.20
CA ILE A 68 -24.62 4.26 6.88
C ILE A 68 -24.59 5.63 7.54
N VAL A 69 -23.50 5.98 8.23
CA VAL A 69 -23.33 7.28 8.89
C VAL A 69 -23.42 8.41 7.86
N LEU A 70 -22.70 8.26 6.75
CA LEU A 70 -22.71 9.25 5.68
C LEU A 70 -24.12 9.37 5.07
N GLN A 71 -24.80 8.26 4.80
CA GLN A 71 -26.16 8.28 4.26
C GLN A 71 -27.17 8.94 5.20
N ALA A 72 -27.06 8.71 6.50
CA ALA A 72 -27.91 9.35 7.50
C ALA A 72 -27.70 10.87 7.54
N ASP A 73 -26.45 11.32 7.42
CA ASP A 73 -26.06 12.72 7.33
C ASP A 73 -26.65 13.40 6.07
N GLY A 74 -26.51 12.78 4.90
CA GLY A 74 -27.11 13.28 3.66
C GLY A 74 -28.64 13.36 3.72
N LEU A 75 -29.29 12.36 4.32
CA LEU A 75 -30.74 12.36 4.52
C LEU A 75 -31.17 13.47 5.49
N ALA A 76 -30.50 13.61 6.63
CA ALA A 76 -30.79 14.65 7.61
C ALA A 76 -30.67 16.06 6.99
N PHE A 77 -29.64 16.27 6.17
CA PHE A 77 -29.48 17.51 5.43
C PHE A 77 -30.67 17.78 4.50
N THR A 78 -31.09 16.80 3.69
CA THR A 78 -32.23 16.97 2.78
C THR A 78 -33.56 17.26 3.49
N VAL A 79 -33.77 16.67 4.67
CA VAL A 79 -34.97 16.90 5.48
C VAL A 79 -34.96 18.32 6.08
N LEU A 80 -33.79 18.80 6.53
CA LEU A 80 -33.64 20.12 7.12
C LEU A 80 -33.67 21.25 6.10
N SER A 81 -33.02 21.07 4.94
CA SER A 81 -32.95 22.11 3.92
C SER A 81 -34.30 22.32 3.23
N GLY A 82 -35.14 21.27 3.12
CA GLY A 82 -36.38 21.28 2.33
C GLY A 82 -36.17 21.46 0.82
N ASP A 83 -34.96 21.87 0.42
CA ASP A 83 -34.54 22.11 -0.94
C ASP A 83 -33.46 21.10 -1.33
N ILE A 84 -33.77 20.30 -2.35
CA ILE A 84 -32.97 19.16 -2.80
C ILE A 84 -31.75 19.64 -3.61
N MET A 85 -31.80 20.84 -4.19
CA MET A 85 -30.72 21.40 -5.02
C MET A 85 -29.45 21.75 -4.23
N MET A 86 -29.52 21.89 -2.90
CA MET A 86 -28.34 22.15 -2.06
C MET A 86 -27.61 20.88 -1.61
N SER A 87 -28.10 19.67 -1.94
CA SER A 87 -27.52 18.41 -1.47
C SER A 87 -26.37 17.91 -2.38
N PHE A 88 -25.35 18.73 -2.62
CA PHE A 88 -24.12 18.30 -3.29
C PHE A 88 -23.39 17.18 -2.52
N GLY A 89 -23.63 17.08 -1.21
CA GLY A 89 -23.05 16.06 -0.34
C GLY A 89 -23.37 14.64 -0.77
N VAL A 90 -24.61 14.34 -1.18
CA VAL A 90 -25.02 12.98 -1.60
C VAL A 90 -24.32 12.56 -2.91
N ALA A 91 -24.17 13.48 -3.87
CA ALA A 91 -23.48 13.20 -5.13
C ALA A 91 -21.98 12.89 -4.91
N ILE A 92 -21.31 13.65 -4.05
CA ILE A 92 -19.90 13.41 -3.68
C ILE A 92 -19.77 12.08 -2.91
N MET A 93 -20.78 11.72 -2.13
CA MET A 93 -20.82 10.45 -1.40
C MET A 93 -20.95 9.24 -2.34
N ILE A 94 -21.71 9.33 -3.43
CA ILE A 94 -21.81 8.27 -4.45
C ILE A 94 -20.46 8.02 -5.14
N ILE A 95 -19.73 9.10 -5.41
CA ILE A 95 -18.35 9.01 -5.94
C ILE A 95 -17.43 8.34 -4.91
N GLY A 96 -17.59 8.70 -3.63
CA GLY A 96 -16.86 8.08 -2.52
C GLY A 96 -17.14 6.59 -2.34
N VAL A 97 -18.36 6.10 -2.59
CA VAL A 97 -18.71 4.68 -2.45
C VAL A 97 -17.89 3.77 -3.38
N GLY A 98 -17.60 4.21 -4.61
CA GLY A 98 -16.69 3.51 -5.53
C GLY A 98 -15.26 3.36 -4.97
N CYS A 99 -14.85 4.30 -4.11
CA CYS A 99 -13.57 4.31 -3.41
C CYS A 99 -13.56 3.50 -2.10
N PHE A 100 -14.70 3.02 -1.58
CA PHE A 100 -14.70 2.29 -0.30
C PHE A 100 -14.62 0.78 -0.47
N PHE A 101 -15.37 0.17 -1.38
CA PHE A 101 -15.48 -1.30 -1.44
C PHE A 101 -14.49 -1.96 -2.42
N ALA A 102 -13.76 -2.98 -1.96
CA ALA A 102 -12.77 -3.71 -2.77
C ALA A 102 -13.40 -4.81 -3.63
N THR A 103 -14.59 -5.28 -3.27
CA THR A 103 -15.28 -6.42 -3.89
C THR A 103 -16.53 -5.98 -4.66
N ILE A 104 -16.73 -6.53 -5.87
CA ILE A 104 -17.86 -6.22 -6.76
C ILE A 104 -19.24 -6.33 -6.08
N PRO A 105 -19.59 -7.43 -5.37
CA PRO A 105 -20.95 -7.58 -4.84
C PRO A 105 -21.33 -6.52 -3.82
N TRP A 106 -20.39 -6.12 -2.95
CA TRP A 106 -20.62 -5.04 -1.98
C TRP A 106 -20.74 -3.66 -2.63
N ALA A 107 -19.94 -3.38 -3.66
CA ALA A 107 -20.05 -2.12 -4.40
C ALA A 107 -21.43 -1.98 -5.07
N LEU A 108 -21.91 -3.04 -5.73
CA LEU A 108 -23.25 -3.05 -6.35
C LEU A 108 -24.37 -2.90 -5.32
N ALA A 109 -24.29 -3.60 -4.17
CA ALA A 109 -25.28 -3.49 -3.09
C ALA A 109 -25.38 -2.06 -2.56
N THR A 110 -24.24 -1.38 -2.37
CA THR A 110 -24.22 0.01 -1.87
C THR A 110 -24.73 1.03 -2.88
N ILE A 111 -24.42 0.86 -4.17
CA ILE A 111 -24.98 1.69 -5.25
C ILE A 111 -26.50 1.50 -5.32
N GLY A 112 -27.00 0.27 -5.20
CA GLY A 112 -28.44 -0.01 -5.17
C GLY A 112 -29.14 0.63 -3.96
N LEU A 113 -28.55 0.57 -2.77
CA LEU A 113 -29.08 1.20 -1.57
C LEU A 113 -29.11 2.74 -1.67
N LEU A 114 -28.07 3.36 -2.26
CA LEU A 114 -28.02 4.79 -2.55
C LEU A 114 -29.18 5.22 -3.45
N ILE A 115 -29.33 4.51 -4.58
CA ILE A 115 -30.39 4.75 -5.55
C ILE A 115 -31.76 4.59 -4.87
N ALA A 116 -31.98 3.50 -4.13
CA ALA A 116 -33.23 3.25 -3.42
C ALA A 116 -33.55 4.36 -2.39
N SER A 117 -32.57 4.76 -1.57
CA SER A 117 -32.75 5.84 -0.57
C SER A 117 -33.10 7.17 -1.23
N THR A 118 -32.53 7.46 -2.39
CA THR A 118 -32.84 8.65 -3.18
C THR A 118 -34.27 8.59 -3.71
N TRP A 119 -34.67 7.47 -4.31
CA TRP A 119 -36.02 7.33 -4.86
C TRP A 119 -37.10 7.41 -3.79
N VAL A 120 -36.81 6.96 -2.56
CA VAL A 120 -37.68 7.16 -1.40
C VAL A 120 -37.87 8.66 -1.14
N VAL A 121 -36.79 9.44 -1.07
CA VAL A 121 -36.87 10.91 -0.85
C VAL A 121 -37.62 11.61 -1.99
N VAL A 122 -37.36 11.21 -3.24
CA VAL A 122 -38.07 11.75 -4.42
C VAL A 122 -39.57 11.42 -4.39
N GLY A 123 -39.95 10.21 -3.94
CA GLY A 123 -41.34 9.76 -3.91
C GLY A 123 -42.20 10.39 -2.82
N TYR A 124 -41.61 10.92 -1.74
CA TYR A 124 -42.34 11.58 -0.66
C TYR A 124 -42.62 13.07 -0.90
N ALA A 125 -42.07 13.68 -1.94
CA ALA A 125 -42.14 15.12 -2.15
C ALA A 125 -42.95 15.46 -3.43
N GLU A 126 -43.95 16.35 -3.34
CA GLU A 126 -44.78 16.76 -4.49
C GLU A 126 -43.91 17.21 -5.68
N ILE A 127 -44.10 16.61 -6.86
CA ILE A 127 -43.10 16.62 -7.95
C ILE A 127 -42.98 18.03 -8.56
N GLU A 128 -41.80 18.64 -8.41
CA GLU A 128 -41.42 19.92 -8.99
C GLU A 128 -40.17 19.73 -9.88
N TYR A 129 -39.99 20.55 -10.93
CA TYR A 129 -38.94 20.37 -11.96
C TYR A 129 -37.51 20.23 -11.40
N SER A 130 -37.23 20.88 -10.27
CA SER A 130 -35.96 20.76 -9.52
C SER A 130 -35.65 19.34 -9.02
N LYS A 131 -36.67 18.53 -8.71
CA LYS A 131 -36.51 17.17 -8.16
C LYS A 131 -36.07 16.15 -9.22
N ILE A 132 -36.49 16.36 -10.48
CA ILE A 132 -36.11 15.50 -11.62
C ILE A 132 -34.62 15.68 -11.95
N GLN A 133 -34.13 16.93 -11.92
CA GLN A 133 -32.72 17.24 -12.18
C GLN A 133 -31.78 16.55 -11.18
N TYR A 134 -32.16 16.51 -9.90
CA TYR A 134 -31.40 15.81 -8.87
C TYR A 134 -31.33 14.30 -9.13
N GLY A 135 -32.45 13.66 -9.45
CA GLY A 135 -32.49 12.24 -9.82
C GLY A 135 -31.57 11.93 -11.01
N LEU A 136 -31.55 12.80 -12.02
CA LEU A 136 -30.67 12.66 -13.18
C LEU A 136 -29.18 12.80 -12.83
N VAL A 137 -28.80 13.74 -11.95
CA VAL A 137 -27.40 13.89 -11.49
C VAL A 137 -26.93 12.64 -10.75
N LEU A 138 -27.79 12.05 -9.92
CA LEU A 138 -27.44 10.83 -9.19
C LEU A 138 -27.31 9.63 -10.13
N LEU A 139 -28.20 9.50 -11.11
CA LEU A 139 -28.06 8.49 -12.17
C LEU A 139 -26.77 8.69 -12.99
N ALA A 140 -26.40 9.94 -13.29
CA ALA A 140 -25.16 10.27 -14.01
C ALA A 140 -23.89 10.01 -13.18
N SER A 141 -23.98 9.96 -11.85
CA SER A 141 -22.84 9.65 -10.98
C SER A 141 -22.50 8.15 -10.90
N VAL A 142 -23.46 7.26 -11.21
CA VAL A 142 -23.28 5.81 -11.25
C VAL A 142 -22.17 5.37 -12.22
N PRO A 143 -22.14 5.80 -13.50
CA PRO A 143 -21.07 5.42 -14.41
C PRO A 143 -19.70 5.95 -13.95
N PHE A 144 -19.62 7.13 -13.34
CA PHE A 144 -18.37 7.64 -12.77
C PHE A 144 -17.85 6.75 -11.63
N SER A 145 -18.73 6.34 -10.72
CA SER A 145 -18.42 5.41 -9.63
C SER A 145 -17.93 4.05 -10.15
N LEU A 146 -18.57 3.52 -11.21
CA LEU A 146 -18.14 2.29 -11.88
C LEU A 146 -16.75 2.41 -12.52
N VAL A 147 -16.43 3.54 -13.17
CA VAL A 147 -15.12 3.80 -13.76
C VAL A 147 -14.04 3.85 -12.67
N VAL A 148 -14.28 4.58 -11.57
CA VAL A 148 -13.35 4.65 -10.43
C VAL A 148 -13.12 3.26 -9.81
N PHE A 149 -14.21 2.50 -9.61
CA PHE A 149 -14.12 1.13 -9.11
C PHE A 149 -13.32 0.21 -10.05
N TYR A 150 -13.60 0.27 -11.36
CA TYR A 150 -12.90 -0.50 -12.38
C TYR A 150 -11.40 -0.16 -12.38
N HIS A 151 -11.06 1.12 -12.40
CA HIS A 151 -9.67 1.56 -12.43
C HIS A 151 -8.93 1.13 -11.16
N ARG A 152 -9.55 1.27 -9.98
CA ARG A 152 -8.94 0.85 -8.72
C ARG A 152 -8.71 -0.65 -8.66
N ARG A 153 -9.69 -1.43 -9.11
CA ARG A 153 -9.56 -2.90 -9.17
C ARG A 153 -8.46 -3.31 -10.14
N ARG A 154 -8.37 -2.65 -11.28
CA ARG A 154 -7.33 -2.87 -12.27
C ARG A 154 -5.95 -2.52 -11.71
N SER A 155 -5.83 -1.39 -11.00
CA SER A 155 -4.58 -1.00 -10.31
C SER A 155 -4.15 -2.02 -9.24
N ALA A 156 -5.10 -2.60 -8.50
CA ALA A 156 -4.80 -3.63 -7.50
C ALA A 156 -4.24 -4.91 -8.13
N LEU A 157 -4.88 -5.41 -9.20
CA LEU A 157 -4.42 -6.61 -9.93
C LEU A 157 -3.03 -6.41 -10.56
N TYR A 158 -2.79 -5.25 -11.17
CA TYR A 158 -1.47 -4.92 -11.71
C TYR A 158 -0.37 -4.94 -10.64
N SER A 159 -0.69 -4.55 -9.40
CA SER A 159 0.30 -4.52 -8.32
C SER A 159 0.71 -5.92 -7.84
N GLU A 160 -0.19 -6.90 -7.91
CA GLU A 160 0.13 -8.30 -7.58
C GLU A 160 0.98 -8.92 -8.69
N GLU A 161 0.56 -8.75 -9.94
CA GLU A 161 1.30 -9.27 -11.11
C GLU A 161 2.72 -8.69 -11.18
N PHE A 162 2.89 -7.40 -10.87
CA PHE A 162 4.20 -6.76 -10.82
C PHE A 162 5.09 -7.37 -9.72
N ARG A 163 4.56 -7.60 -8.52
CA ARG A 163 5.31 -8.25 -7.43
C ARG A 163 5.69 -9.69 -7.76
N ASP A 164 4.83 -10.42 -8.45
CA ASP A 164 5.14 -11.79 -8.87
C ASP A 164 6.24 -11.80 -9.92
N ARG A 165 6.20 -10.88 -10.89
CA ARG A 165 7.29 -10.70 -11.85
C ARG A 165 8.59 -10.31 -11.16
N GLU A 166 8.55 -9.36 -10.24
CA GLU A 166 9.73 -8.94 -9.47
C GLU A 166 10.34 -10.12 -8.70
N ARG A 167 9.50 -10.94 -8.03
CA ARG A 167 9.97 -12.15 -7.33
C ARG A 167 10.64 -13.15 -8.28
N ILE A 168 10.06 -13.36 -9.47
CA ILE A 168 10.64 -14.26 -10.47
C ILE A 168 11.99 -13.73 -10.96
N TYR A 169 12.08 -12.43 -11.30
CA TYR A 169 13.33 -11.81 -11.76
C TYR A 169 14.42 -11.84 -10.69
N VAL A 170 14.08 -11.58 -9.43
CA VAL A 170 15.04 -11.68 -8.31
C VAL A 170 15.56 -13.10 -8.17
N ALA A 171 14.69 -14.11 -8.23
CA ALA A 171 15.11 -15.51 -8.17
C ALA A 171 15.98 -15.92 -9.37
N GLU A 172 15.69 -15.43 -10.56
CA GLU A 172 16.50 -15.68 -11.76
C GLU A 172 17.89 -15.02 -11.65
N LEU A 173 17.94 -13.78 -11.15
CA LEU A 173 19.20 -13.08 -10.87
C LEU A 173 20.03 -13.81 -9.81
N GLU A 174 19.43 -14.27 -8.72
CA GLU A 174 20.13 -15.07 -7.70
C GLU A 174 20.64 -16.39 -8.27
N ASN A 175 19.86 -17.07 -9.12
CA ASN A 175 20.30 -18.30 -9.77
C ASN A 175 21.45 -18.06 -10.77
N ALA A 176 21.40 -17.00 -11.57
CA ALA A 176 22.49 -16.64 -12.46
C ALA A 176 23.77 -16.25 -11.67
N TYR A 177 23.60 -15.50 -10.56
CA TYR A 177 24.70 -15.12 -9.68
C TYR A 177 25.34 -16.34 -9.01
N THR A 178 24.54 -17.29 -8.53
CA THR A 178 25.05 -18.55 -7.97
C THR A 178 25.74 -19.39 -9.03
N GLN A 179 25.20 -19.49 -10.26
CA GLN A 179 25.86 -20.21 -11.36
C GLN A 179 27.24 -19.64 -11.69
N ILE A 180 27.38 -18.30 -11.78
CA ILE A 180 28.67 -17.64 -12.00
C ILE A 180 29.63 -17.94 -10.84
N ASN A 181 29.15 -17.89 -9.59
CA ASN A 181 29.97 -18.21 -8.42
C ASN A 181 30.30 -19.72 -8.28
N THR A 182 29.63 -20.60 -9.02
CA THR A 182 29.90 -22.05 -8.96
C THR A 182 30.95 -22.54 -9.97
N LEU A 183 31.54 -21.67 -10.80
CA LEU A 183 32.70 -22.01 -11.64
C LEU A 183 33.88 -21.02 -11.49
N ASP A 184 34.59 -21.12 -10.37
CA ASP A 184 36.07 -21.01 -10.34
C ASP A 184 36.71 -22.43 -10.27
N GLY A 185 35.95 -23.47 -10.62
CA GLY A 185 36.13 -24.85 -10.14
C GLY A 185 37.34 -25.64 -10.64
N LEU A 186 38.19 -25.08 -11.50
CA LEU A 186 39.45 -25.71 -11.88
C LEU A 186 40.52 -24.63 -12.09
N LEU A 187 41.36 -24.43 -11.06
CA LEU A 187 42.57 -23.63 -11.18
C LEU A 187 43.63 -24.43 -11.94
N PRO A 188 44.01 -24.03 -13.16
CA PRO A 188 45.12 -24.68 -13.87
C PRO A 188 46.43 -24.39 -13.13
N ILE A 189 46.84 -25.36 -12.30
CA ILE A 189 48.08 -25.32 -11.54
C ILE A 189 49.16 -26.09 -12.31
N CYS A 190 50.35 -25.50 -12.43
CA CYS A 190 51.51 -26.18 -13.02
C CYS A 190 51.93 -27.34 -12.12
N ALA A 191 51.99 -28.56 -12.67
CA ALA A 191 52.39 -29.75 -11.91
C ALA A 191 53.83 -29.69 -11.37
N SER A 192 54.68 -28.83 -11.94
CA SER A 192 56.09 -28.70 -11.54
C SER A 192 56.32 -27.57 -10.55
N CYS A 193 55.90 -26.34 -10.87
CA CYS A 193 56.19 -25.16 -10.04
C CYS A 193 55.00 -24.65 -9.20
N LYS A 194 53.83 -25.29 -9.31
CA LYS A 194 52.58 -24.91 -8.62
C LYS A 194 52.03 -23.52 -8.92
N ASN A 195 52.59 -22.78 -9.87
CA ASN A 195 52.00 -21.52 -10.33
C ASN A 195 50.60 -21.72 -10.93
N VAL A 196 49.76 -20.69 -10.84
CA VAL A 196 48.41 -20.66 -11.42
C VAL A 196 48.46 -19.89 -12.73
N ARG A 197 47.77 -20.40 -13.74
CA ARG A 197 47.57 -19.67 -15.00
C ARG A 197 46.35 -18.75 -14.89
N ASN A 198 46.53 -17.46 -15.19
CA ASN A 198 45.44 -16.50 -15.25
C ASN A 198 44.70 -16.55 -16.61
N ASP A 199 43.60 -15.80 -16.73
CA ASP A 199 42.75 -15.79 -17.94
C ASP A 199 43.48 -15.21 -19.16
N ASP A 200 44.48 -14.36 -18.95
CA ASP A 200 45.37 -13.80 -19.98
C ASP A 200 46.49 -14.79 -20.40
N GLY A 201 46.55 -15.95 -19.75
CA GLY A 201 47.47 -17.03 -20.09
C GLY A 201 48.85 -16.96 -19.43
N TYR A 202 49.11 -15.98 -18.57
CA TYR A 202 50.35 -15.83 -17.80
C TYR A 202 50.35 -16.72 -16.55
N TRP A 203 51.55 -17.12 -16.13
CA TRP A 203 51.76 -17.90 -14.91
C TRP A 203 52.18 -16.97 -13.77
N SER A 204 51.50 -17.10 -12.63
CA SER A 204 51.78 -16.33 -11.42
C SER A 204 51.75 -17.24 -10.20
N ALA A 205 52.37 -16.79 -9.10
CA ALA A 205 52.31 -17.50 -7.84
C ALA A 205 50.85 -17.58 -7.35
N VAL A 206 50.47 -18.71 -6.72
CA VAL A 206 49.10 -18.95 -6.22
C VAL A 206 48.66 -17.83 -5.28
N GLU A 207 49.58 -17.32 -4.47
CA GLU A 207 49.34 -16.29 -3.48
C GLU A 207 48.89 -14.98 -4.13
N LEU A 208 49.58 -14.56 -5.21
CA LEU A 208 49.21 -13.37 -5.97
C LEU A 208 47.85 -13.53 -6.62
N TYR A 209 47.60 -14.69 -7.23
CA TYR A 209 46.32 -15.00 -7.86
C TYR A 209 45.14 -14.92 -6.88
N ILE A 210 45.30 -15.46 -5.65
CA ILE A 210 44.28 -15.40 -4.60
C ILE A 210 44.09 -13.96 -4.10
N MET A 211 45.17 -13.23 -3.86
CA MET A 211 45.11 -11.83 -3.38
C MET A 211 44.46 -10.88 -4.39
N GLU A 212 44.59 -11.12 -5.69
CA GLU A 212 43.96 -10.30 -6.74
C GLU A 212 42.44 -10.57 -6.86
N ARG A 213 41.99 -11.80 -6.63
CA ARG A 213 40.58 -12.21 -6.79
C ARG A 213 39.78 -12.20 -5.49
N THR A 214 40.44 -12.07 -4.34
CA THR A 214 39.79 -12.13 -3.03
C THR A 214 40.29 -11.02 -2.11
N LYS A 215 39.51 -10.67 -1.08
CA LYS A 215 39.90 -9.67 -0.07
C LYS A 215 40.69 -10.29 1.09
N VAL A 216 41.72 -11.08 0.78
CA VAL A 216 42.48 -11.83 1.80
C VAL A 216 43.94 -11.40 1.76
N THR A 217 44.58 -11.31 2.92
CA THR A 217 46.02 -11.05 3.05
C THR A 217 46.73 -12.34 3.40
N ILE A 218 47.71 -12.74 2.59
CA ILE A 218 48.47 -13.97 2.80
C ILE A 218 49.73 -13.64 3.59
N THR A 219 49.95 -14.36 4.70
CA THR A 219 51.14 -14.27 5.54
C THR A 219 51.88 -15.60 5.51
N HIS A 220 53.21 -15.55 5.53
CA HIS A 220 54.04 -16.76 5.58
C HIS A 220 54.24 -17.19 7.03
N GLY A 221 53.96 -18.46 7.34
CA GLY A 221 54.23 -19.10 8.62
C GLY A 221 54.80 -20.50 8.40
N ILE A 222 55.53 -21.02 9.38
CA ILE A 222 56.05 -22.39 9.36
C ILE A 222 55.21 -23.24 10.31
N CYS A 223 54.74 -24.41 9.87
CA CYS A 223 54.03 -25.32 10.77
C CYS A 223 55.03 -26.03 11.71
N PRO A 224 54.57 -26.54 12.87
CA PRO A 224 55.44 -27.25 13.82
C PRO A 224 56.22 -28.41 13.18
N ASP A 225 55.59 -29.18 12.30
CA ASP A 225 56.21 -30.32 11.60
C ASP A 225 57.38 -29.85 10.72
N CYS A 226 57.17 -28.82 9.90
CA CYS A 226 58.22 -28.26 9.05
C CYS A 226 59.32 -27.58 9.88
N ALA A 227 58.98 -26.95 11.00
CA ALA A 227 59.98 -26.36 11.90
C ALA A 227 60.88 -27.44 12.51
N GLN A 228 60.32 -28.59 12.89
CA GLN A 228 61.06 -29.72 13.45
C GLN A 228 61.98 -30.37 12.40
N GLU A 229 61.56 -30.38 11.14
CA GLU A 229 62.36 -30.93 10.04
C GLU A 229 63.48 -29.98 9.59
N LEU A 230 63.18 -28.68 9.43
CA LEU A 230 64.14 -27.68 8.91
C LEU A 230 65.06 -27.13 10.01
N TYR A 231 64.59 -27.08 11.25
CA TYR A 231 65.29 -26.48 12.39
C TYR A 231 65.21 -27.37 13.64
N PRO A 232 65.60 -28.66 13.55
CA PRO A 232 65.45 -29.62 14.66
C PRO A 232 66.12 -29.13 15.96
N GLU A 233 67.25 -28.45 15.83
CA GLU A 233 68.05 -27.86 16.91
C GLU A 233 67.37 -26.71 17.68
N TYR A 234 66.36 -26.06 17.09
CA TYR A 234 65.57 -25.00 17.73
C TYR A 234 64.19 -25.49 18.22
N THR A 235 63.84 -26.74 17.94
CA THR A 235 62.54 -27.32 18.33
C THR A 235 62.60 -28.18 19.61
N HIS A 236 63.78 -28.31 20.21
CA HIS A 236 63.92 -28.89 21.55
C HIS A 236 63.78 -27.80 22.62
N ASP A 237 62.82 -28.06 23.53
CA ASP A 237 62.49 -27.34 24.76
C ASP A 237 61.53 -26.15 24.65
N THR A 238 60.26 -26.38 25.02
CA THR A 238 59.56 -25.65 26.10
C THR A 238 58.24 -26.35 26.47
N ASP A 239 58.33 -27.54 27.07
CA ASP A 239 57.30 -28.05 27.99
C ASP A 239 57.87 -27.98 29.42
N THR A 240 58.09 -26.76 29.94
CA THR A 240 58.21 -26.53 31.39
C THR A 240 57.69 -25.15 31.76
N SER A 241 56.38 -25.04 31.95
CA SER A 241 55.73 -24.41 33.12
C SER A 241 54.22 -24.40 32.96
#